data_AF-A0A2N1URP7-F1
#
_entry.id   AF-A0A2N1URP7-F1
#
_cell.length_a   1.000
_cell.length_b   1.000
_cell.length_c   1.000
_cell.angle_alpha   90.00
_cell.angle_beta   90.00
_cell.angle_gamma   90.00
#
_symmetry.space_group_name_H-M   'P 1'
#
loop_
_entity.id
_entity.type
_entity.pdbx_description
1 polymer ?
#
loop_
_entity_poly.entity_id
_entity_poly.type
_entity_poly.pdbx_seq_one_letter_code
_entity_poly.pdbx_strand_id
1 'polypeptide(L)' 'MQRKKLPIGIQTFAKIREAQAYYYVDKTAFALQLLEQGSHYFLSRPRRFGKSLFLDTL' A
#
# COMPACT_ATOMS: atom_id res chain seq x y z
N MET A 1 4.35 -22.23 10.60
CA MET A 1 3.43 -21.25 9.98
C MET A 1 3.67 -21.20 8.47
N GLN A 2 2.64 -21.36 7.64
CA GLN A 2 2.74 -21.13 6.20
C GLN A 2 3.02 -19.63 5.93
N ARG A 3 4.03 -19.30 5.11
CA ARG A 3 4.33 -17.91 4.72
C ARG A 3 3.40 -17.49 3.58
N LYS A 4 2.85 -16.27 3.66
CA LYS A 4 2.07 -15.67 2.57
C LYS A 4 3.01 -15.24 1.43
N LYS A 5 2.49 -15.09 0.21
CA LYS A 5 3.29 -14.55 -0.92
C LYS A 5 3.30 -13.02 -0.88
N LEU A 6 4.30 -12.39 -1.48
CA LEU A 6 4.29 -10.94 -1.73
C LEU A 6 3.37 -10.64 -2.95
N PRO A 7 2.58 -9.55 -2.93
CA PRO A 7 1.62 -9.22 -3.99
C PRO A 7 2.31 -8.59 -5.22
N ILE A 8 3.32 -9.27 -5.76
CA ILE A 8 4.09 -8.77 -6.92
C ILE A 8 3.22 -8.87 -8.18
N GLY A 9 3.00 -7.73 -8.85
CA GLY A 9 2.17 -7.67 -10.06
C GLY A 9 0.66 -7.62 -9.81
N ILE A 10 0.22 -7.65 -8.56
CA ILE A 10 -1.19 -7.50 -8.19
C ILE A 10 -1.45 -6.04 -7.87
N GLN A 11 -2.43 -5.45 -8.55
CA GLN A 11 -2.74 -4.03 -8.45
C GLN A 11 -4.07 -3.73 -7.76
N THR A 12 -4.81 -4.77 -7.36
CA THR A 12 -6.11 -4.61 -6.69
C THR A 12 -6.06 -5.10 -5.24
N PHE A 13 -6.56 -4.28 -4.33
CA PHE A 13 -6.61 -4.52 -2.90
C PHE A 13 -7.53 -5.70 -2.55
N ALA A 14 -8.64 -5.86 -3.27
CA ALA A 14 -9.54 -6.99 -3.10
C ALA A 14 -8.80 -8.34 -3.22
N LYS A 15 -7.97 -8.50 -4.27
CA LYS A 15 -7.15 -9.71 -4.49
C LYS A 15 -6.06 -9.91 -3.43
N ILE A 16 -5.60 -8.82 -2.81
CA ILE A 16 -4.63 -8.87 -1.72
C ILE A 16 -5.29 -9.30 -0.40
N ARG A 17 -6.62 -9.15 -0.25
CA ARG A 17 -7.37 -9.44 0.99
C ARG A 17 -8.20 -10.73 0.99
N GLU A 18 -8.26 -11.46 -0.11
CA GLU A 18 -8.95 -12.75 -0.20
C GLU A 18 -8.40 -13.81 0.80
N ALA A 19 -9.15 -14.89 1.06
CA ALA A 19 -8.72 -15.94 1.99
C ALA A 19 -7.43 -16.61 1.49
N GLN A 20 -6.39 -16.65 2.35
CA GLN A 20 -4.99 -17.01 2.01
C GLN A 20 -4.18 -15.98 1.19
N ALA A 21 -4.69 -14.75 1.06
CA ALA A 21 -4.04 -13.74 0.24
C ALA A 21 -2.77 -13.14 0.84
N TYR A 22 -2.06 -12.50 -0.07
CA TYR A 22 -0.72 -11.94 -0.01
C TYR A 22 -0.46 -11.06 1.22
N TYR A 23 0.82 -10.80 1.49
CA TYR A 23 1.20 -9.82 2.51
C TYR A 23 0.71 -8.42 2.13
N TYR A 24 -0.04 -7.79 3.03
CA TYR A 24 -0.42 -6.37 2.98
C TYR A 24 0.05 -5.68 4.25
N VAL A 25 0.61 -4.48 4.10
CA VAL A 25 1.00 -3.64 5.22
C VAL A 25 0.15 -2.39 5.15
N ASP A 26 -0.72 -2.22 6.13
CA ASP A 26 -1.53 -1.01 6.27
C ASP A 26 -0.63 0.17 6.67
N LYS A 27 -0.72 1.26 5.90
CA LYS A 27 0.06 2.49 6.12
C LYS A 27 -0.83 3.69 6.42
N THR A 28 -2.13 3.47 6.67
CA THR A 28 -3.12 4.54 6.89
C THR A 28 -2.72 5.46 8.03
N ALA A 29 -2.20 4.91 9.14
CA ALA A 29 -1.73 5.71 10.27
C ALA A 29 -0.56 6.65 9.90
N PHE A 30 0.38 6.20 9.07
CA PHE A 30 1.48 7.05 8.59
C PHE A 30 0.97 8.14 7.65
N ALA A 31 -0.03 7.84 6.81
CA ALA A 31 -0.65 8.84 5.96
C ALA A 31 -1.36 9.94 6.78
N LEU A 32 -2.09 9.55 7.83
CA LEU A 32 -2.74 10.49 8.74
C LEU A 32 -1.71 11.39 9.44
N GLN A 33 -0.63 10.80 9.96
CA GLN A 33 0.44 11.56 10.59
C GLN A 33 1.08 12.56 9.61
N LEU A 34 1.30 12.16 8.35
CA LEU A 34 1.82 13.06 7.33
C LEU A 34 0.88 14.25 7.10
N LEU A 35 -0.43 13.99 6.98
CA LEU A 35 -1.45 15.02 6.77
C LEU A 35 -1.53 16.03 7.92
N GLU A 36 -1.43 15.56 9.16
CA GLU A 36 -1.57 16.41 10.34
C GLU A 36 -0.31 17.22 10.66
N GLN A 37 0.88 16.70 10.36
CA GLN A 37 2.14 17.26 10.85
C GLN A 37 2.95 18.03 9.81
N GLY A 38 2.68 17.87 8.51
CA GLY A 38 3.54 18.43 7.47
C GLY A 38 2.91 19.52 6.64
N SER A 39 3.70 20.56 6.36
CA SER A 39 3.35 21.56 5.35
C SER A 39 3.63 21.04 3.95
N HIS A 40 4.86 20.61 3.65
CA HIS A 40 5.29 20.18 2.31
C HIS A 40 6.17 18.91 2.37
N TYR A 41 5.81 17.88 1.58
CA TYR A 41 6.59 16.64 1.45
C TYR A 41 7.09 16.44 0.03
N PHE A 42 8.39 16.16 -0.12
CA PHE A 42 8.94 15.65 -1.37
C PHE A 42 8.72 14.14 -1.46
N LEU A 43 7.65 13.73 -2.15
CA LEU A 43 7.44 12.33 -2.50
C LEU A 43 8.17 12.06 -3.81
N SER A 44 9.34 11.45 -3.72
CA SER A 44 10.02 10.92 -4.91
C SER A 44 9.01 10.06 -5.69
N ARG A 45 8.98 10.17 -7.03
CA ARG A 45 8.10 9.38 -7.89
C ARG A 45 8.85 8.23 -8.56
N PRO A 46 9.34 7.22 -7.82
CA PRO A 46 9.92 6.05 -8.45
C PRO A 46 8.86 5.30 -9.26
N ARG A 47 9.25 4.87 -10.45
CA ARG A 47 8.38 4.14 -11.39
C ARG A 47 8.01 2.78 -10.75
N ARG A 48 6.72 2.41 -10.81
CA ARG A 48 6.14 1.21 -10.17
C ARG A 48 6.07 1.21 -8.64
N PHE A 49 6.05 2.38 -7.98
CA PHE A 49 5.91 2.49 -6.52
C PHE A 49 4.49 2.16 -5.96
N GLY A 50 3.62 1.50 -6.73
CA GLY A 50 2.29 1.14 -6.24
C GLY A 50 1.32 2.30 -6.08
N LYS A 51 1.49 3.41 -6.83
CA LYS A 51 0.55 4.56 -6.80
C LYS A 51 -0.89 4.14 -7.16
N SER A 52 -1.06 3.26 -8.14
CA SER A 52 -2.37 2.72 -8.51
C SER A 52 -2.98 1.86 -7.40
N LEU A 53 -2.17 1.02 -6.74
CA LEU A 53 -2.63 0.23 -5.60
C LEU A 53 -3.01 1.12 -4.41
N PHE A 54 -2.29 2.22 -4.18
CA PHE A 54 -2.65 3.20 -3.14
C PHE A 54 -4.01 3.87 -3.41
N LEU A 55 -4.32 4.18 -4.66
CA LEU A 55 -5.65 4.70 -5.02
C LEU A 55 -6.75 3.64 -4.88
N ASP A 56 -6.45 2.37 -5.16
CA ASP A 56 -7.39 1.25 -4.98
C ASP A 56 -7.64 0.90 -3.50
N THR A 57 -6.81 1.41 -2.58
CA THR A 57 -7.00 1.26 -1.13
C THR A 57 -7.82 2.35 -0.47
N LEU A 58 -8.09 3.47 -1.16
CA LEU A 58 -8.97 4.54 -0.70
C LEU A 58 -10.43 4.20 -1.02
#